data_AF-A0A8C6MB12-F1
#
_entry.id   AF-A0A8C6MB12-F1
#
_cell.length_a   1.000
_cell.length_b   1.000
_cell.length_c   1.000
_cell.angle_alpha   90.00
_cell.angle_beta   90.00
_cell.angle_gamma   90.00
#
_symmetry.space_group_name_H-M   'P 1'
#
loop_
_entity.id
_entity.type
_entity.pdbx_description
1 polymer ?
#
loop_
_entity_poly.entity_id
_entity_poly.type
_entity_poly.pdbx_seq_one_letter_code
_entity_poly.pdbx_strand_id
1 'polypeptide(L)'
;MSPSLSGAGCTIKPETEECPNECNDQGRCVDGKCVCFPGYGGPDCSLSSCPGNCNDNGRCVNGECVTTCSDNCSNQGKCVNGRCVCNSGFAGPSCSEESCPGNCNSKGRCLNGRCVCNSGFTGPDCTKQACPDNCNTNGSCPGNCNNKGHCVDGQCVCNDGFTGADCSGKVCPNDCNNRGRCNEGKCVCNSGFIGVDCSEVDCPGNCNKKGRCVNGQCICNDGFTGADCSMKTCPNNCRNHGSCVNGKCVCDSGFAGADCSQIACPGNCNNKGGFTGADCSEITCPGNCNNKGRCINGECACNDGFSGPDCSEINCPGNCNNRGRCINGQCVCDDGFTGADCAEKACLNNCNSRGRCVNGKCICDVGFAGPDCAFKGCPNNCNNKGRCIRGKCICRRGFSGPDCGQCQDGMTGTDCNIGESNAP
;
A
#
# COMPACT_ATOMS: atom_id res chain seq x y z
N MET A 1 -59.04 -165.82 -38.15
CA MET A 1 -58.46 -167.09 -37.68
C MET A 1 -57.27 -166.77 -36.77
N SER A 2 -56.98 -167.60 -35.78
CA SER A 2 -55.71 -167.64 -34.98
C SER A 2 -54.54 -168.22 -35.83
N PRO A 3 -53.26 -168.38 -35.37
CA PRO A 3 -52.57 -168.13 -34.07
C PRO A 3 -51.71 -166.82 -34.11
N SER A 4 -50.84 -166.38 -33.17
CA SER A 4 -50.23 -166.84 -31.87
C SER A 4 -48.77 -167.38 -31.90
N LEU A 5 -47.95 -166.97 -30.89
CA LEU A 5 -46.59 -167.46 -30.47
C LEU A 5 -45.39 -167.09 -31.40
N SER A 6 -44.12 -166.86 -30.98
CA SER A 6 -43.35 -167.03 -29.69
C SER A 6 -42.29 -165.90 -29.46
N GLY A 7 -41.65 -165.82 -28.28
CA GLY A 7 -40.53 -164.88 -27.93
C GLY A 7 -39.12 -165.36 -28.36
N ALA A 8 -37.97 -164.88 -27.83
CA ALA A 8 -37.55 -163.91 -26.78
C ALA A 8 -36.02 -163.57 -26.99
N GLY A 9 -35.25 -162.76 -26.23
CA GLY A 9 -35.44 -161.86 -25.07
C GLY A 9 -34.11 -161.59 -24.29
N CYS A 10 -33.93 -160.42 -23.64
CA CYS A 10 -32.83 -159.98 -22.71
C CYS A 10 -31.38 -159.84 -23.29
N THR A 11 -30.76 -158.65 -23.43
CA THR A 11 -30.07 -157.72 -22.46
C THR A 11 -28.67 -158.20 -21.96
N ILE A 12 -27.66 -157.37 -21.64
CA ILE A 12 -27.67 -156.00 -21.03
C ILE A 12 -26.43 -155.10 -21.36
N LYS A 13 -26.65 -153.76 -21.44
CA LYS A 13 -25.78 -152.59 -21.08
C LYS A 13 -24.60 -152.09 -21.99
N PRO A 14 -24.17 -150.79 -21.86
CA PRO A 14 -23.85 -149.89 -23.00
C PRO A 14 -22.43 -149.22 -22.88
N GLU A 15 -22.03 -148.02 -23.37
CA GLU A 15 -22.54 -146.61 -23.41
C GLU A 15 -21.96 -145.89 -24.66
N THR A 16 -22.76 -145.38 -25.62
CA THR A 16 -23.42 -144.04 -25.71
C THR A 16 -22.48 -142.82 -25.88
N GLU A 17 -22.21 -142.47 -27.15
CA GLU A 17 -21.60 -141.19 -27.60
C GLU A 17 -22.61 -140.03 -27.47
N GLU A 18 -22.89 -139.60 -26.24
CA GLU A 18 -23.81 -138.48 -25.96
C GLU A 18 -23.04 -137.15 -25.83
N CYS A 19 -23.49 -136.12 -26.57
CA CYS A 19 -22.95 -134.76 -26.42
C CYS A 19 -23.49 -134.09 -25.14
N PRO A 20 -22.67 -133.29 -24.43
CA PRO A 20 -23.07 -132.66 -23.18
C PRO A 20 -24.29 -131.76 -23.37
N ASN A 21 -25.31 -131.96 -22.54
CA ASN A 21 -26.57 -131.22 -22.51
C ASN A 21 -27.27 -131.08 -23.87
N GLU A 22 -27.11 -132.05 -24.79
CA GLU A 22 -27.61 -131.98 -26.18
C GLU A 22 -27.22 -130.68 -26.92
N CYS A 23 -26.10 -130.07 -26.53
CA CYS A 23 -25.65 -128.76 -27.01
C CYS A 23 -26.63 -127.60 -26.74
N ASN A 24 -27.52 -127.75 -25.75
CA ASN A 24 -28.56 -126.80 -25.33
C ASN A 24 -29.44 -126.27 -26.49
N ASP A 25 -29.67 -127.08 -27.53
CA ASP A 25 -30.28 -126.69 -28.82
C ASP A 25 -29.54 -125.56 -29.58
N GLN A 26 -28.40 -125.06 -29.09
CA GLN A 26 -27.62 -123.96 -29.66
C GLN A 26 -26.36 -124.43 -30.41
N GLY A 27 -26.32 -125.69 -30.81
CA GLY A 27 -25.25 -126.27 -31.61
C GLY A 27 -25.64 -127.60 -32.23
N ARG A 28 -24.68 -128.24 -32.90
CA ARG A 28 -24.81 -129.59 -33.43
C ARG A 28 -23.83 -130.53 -32.74
N CYS A 29 -24.34 -131.66 -32.27
CA CYS A 29 -23.52 -132.77 -31.80
C CYS A 29 -22.76 -133.41 -32.98
N VAL A 30 -21.45 -133.57 -32.83
CA VAL A 30 -20.55 -134.30 -33.73
C VAL A 30 -19.47 -134.97 -32.88
N ASP A 31 -19.33 -136.30 -32.98
CA ASP A 31 -18.29 -137.11 -32.33
C ASP A 31 -18.08 -136.75 -30.84
N GLY A 32 -19.18 -136.84 -30.06
CA GLY A 32 -19.21 -136.56 -28.62
C GLY A 32 -19.04 -135.09 -28.22
N LYS A 33 -18.97 -134.14 -29.18
CA LYS A 33 -18.70 -132.71 -28.93
C LYS A 33 -19.69 -131.79 -29.63
N CYS A 34 -19.90 -130.63 -29.02
CA CYS A 34 -20.81 -129.61 -29.54
C CYS A 34 -20.11 -128.61 -30.45
N VAL A 35 -20.62 -128.46 -31.67
CA VAL A 35 -20.24 -127.40 -32.63
C VAL A 35 -21.32 -126.34 -32.59
N CYS A 36 -21.04 -125.23 -31.90
CA CYS A 36 -22.03 -124.20 -31.59
C CYS A 36 -22.43 -123.34 -32.79
N PHE A 37 -23.68 -122.85 -32.76
CA PHE A 37 -24.16 -121.86 -33.71
C PHE A 37 -23.55 -120.47 -33.42
N PRO A 38 -23.45 -119.57 -34.43
CA PRO A 38 -22.88 -118.25 -34.25
C PRO A 38 -23.56 -117.47 -33.11
N GLY A 39 -22.76 -116.95 -32.18
CA GLY A 39 -23.22 -116.30 -30.95
C GLY A 39 -23.16 -117.18 -29.70
N TYR A 40 -22.93 -118.48 -29.83
CA TYR A 40 -22.86 -119.44 -28.72
C TYR A 40 -21.49 -120.15 -28.66
N GLY A 41 -21.12 -120.61 -27.47
CA GLY A 41 -19.83 -121.23 -27.20
C GLY A 41 -19.77 -121.96 -25.85
N GLY A 42 -18.58 -122.44 -25.49
CA GLY A 42 -18.41 -123.37 -24.38
C GLY A 42 -18.57 -124.84 -24.82
N PRO A 43 -18.36 -125.82 -23.91
CA PRO A 43 -18.31 -127.24 -24.24
C PRO A 43 -19.68 -127.82 -24.67
N ASP A 44 -20.77 -127.18 -24.25
CA ASP A 44 -22.16 -127.55 -24.49
C ASP A 44 -22.99 -126.41 -25.15
N CYS A 45 -22.32 -125.38 -25.67
CA CYS A 45 -22.94 -124.18 -26.26
C CYS A 45 -23.79 -123.30 -25.32
N SER A 46 -23.73 -123.50 -24.01
CA SER A 46 -24.47 -122.69 -23.02
C SER A 46 -24.01 -121.23 -22.89
N LEU A 47 -22.80 -120.88 -23.37
CA LEU A 47 -22.20 -119.56 -23.16
C LEU A 47 -22.49 -118.61 -24.34
N SER A 48 -23.21 -117.52 -24.08
CA SER A 48 -23.40 -116.45 -25.06
C SER A 48 -22.10 -115.66 -25.29
N SER A 49 -21.70 -115.50 -26.54
CA SER A 49 -20.38 -114.98 -26.96
C SER A 49 -20.30 -113.45 -27.01
N CYS A 50 -20.79 -112.76 -25.97
CA CYS A 50 -20.60 -111.31 -25.79
C CYS A 50 -19.66 -111.07 -24.58
N PRO A 51 -18.60 -110.24 -24.69
CA PRO A 51 -17.67 -110.04 -23.58
C PRO A 51 -18.30 -109.28 -22.41
N GLY A 52 -18.36 -109.92 -21.23
CA GLY A 52 -18.54 -109.26 -19.93
C GLY A 52 -19.82 -108.44 -19.77
N ASN A 53 -20.98 -108.92 -20.24
CA ASN A 53 -22.28 -108.22 -20.16
C ASN A 53 -22.26 -106.76 -20.68
N CYS A 54 -21.35 -106.45 -21.63
CA CYS A 54 -21.11 -105.09 -22.10
C CYS A 54 -20.80 -104.05 -20.98
N ASN A 55 -20.22 -104.52 -19.85
CA ASN A 55 -19.91 -103.73 -18.66
C ASN A 55 -21.10 -102.88 -18.16
N ASP A 56 -22.31 -103.46 -18.20
CA ASP A 56 -23.59 -102.89 -17.77
C ASP A 56 -24.01 -101.58 -18.49
N ASN A 57 -23.32 -101.18 -19.57
CA ASN A 57 -23.46 -99.87 -20.23
C ASN A 57 -23.83 -99.97 -21.73
N GLY A 58 -24.51 -101.04 -22.11
CA GLY A 58 -24.95 -101.27 -23.49
C GLY A 58 -25.77 -102.55 -23.64
N ARG A 59 -26.24 -102.82 -24.87
CA ARG A 59 -26.99 -104.06 -25.20
C ARG A 59 -26.26 -104.81 -26.30
N CYS A 60 -26.01 -106.10 -26.12
CA CYS A 60 -25.38 -106.93 -27.15
C CYS A 60 -26.35 -107.14 -28.33
N VAL A 61 -25.87 -106.94 -29.55
CA VAL A 61 -26.61 -107.19 -30.80
C VAL A 61 -25.63 -107.82 -31.80
N ASN A 62 -25.97 -108.98 -32.35
CA ASN A 62 -25.15 -109.72 -33.34
C ASN A 62 -23.68 -109.97 -32.92
N GLY A 63 -23.40 -110.07 -31.62
CA GLY A 63 -22.05 -110.28 -31.06
C GLY A 63 -21.28 -109.01 -30.71
N GLU A 64 -21.79 -107.81 -31.04
CA GLU A 64 -21.17 -106.54 -30.68
C GLU A 64 -21.92 -105.84 -29.55
N CYS A 65 -21.18 -105.17 -28.67
CA CYS A 65 -21.74 -104.37 -27.57
C CYS A 65 -22.06 -102.94 -28.04
N VAL A 66 -23.34 -102.67 -28.28
CA VAL A 66 -23.80 -101.32 -28.63
C VAL A 66 -23.88 -100.46 -27.37
N THR A 67 -22.96 -99.50 -27.23
CA THR A 67 -22.91 -98.57 -26.09
C THR A 67 -24.05 -97.56 -26.14
N THR A 68 -24.80 -97.44 -25.04
CA THR A 68 -25.93 -96.50 -24.90
C THR A 68 -25.54 -95.40 -23.94
N CYS A 69 -25.72 -94.13 -24.33
CA CYS A 69 -25.45 -93.02 -23.41
C CYS A 69 -26.53 -92.87 -22.34
N SER A 70 -26.11 -92.51 -21.12
CA SER A 70 -26.98 -92.28 -19.96
C SER A 70 -28.17 -91.39 -20.31
N ASP A 71 -29.38 -91.88 -20.01
CA ASP A 71 -30.68 -91.22 -20.23
C ASP A 71 -30.93 -90.73 -21.67
N ASN A 72 -30.26 -91.33 -22.68
CA ASN A 72 -30.22 -90.81 -24.05
C ASN A 72 -29.81 -89.33 -24.12
N CYS A 73 -28.88 -88.92 -23.24
CA CYS A 73 -28.44 -87.53 -23.06
C CYS A 73 -29.61 -86.58 -22.74
N SER A 74 -30.64 -87.06 -22.06
CA SER A 74 -31.86 -86.31 -21.70
C SER A 74 -32.57 -85.66 -22.90
N ASN A 75 -32.31 -86.13 -24.13
CA ASN A 75 -32.63 -85.48 -25.41
C ASN A 75 -31.99 -84.09 -25.63
N GLN A 76 -31.11 -83.65 -24.73
CA GLN A 76 -30.38 -82.38 -24.75
C GLN A 76 -28.91 -82.54 -25.17
N GLY A 77 -28.59 -83.61 -25.89
CA GLY A 77 -27.26 -83.84 -26.44
C GLY A 77 -27.26 -84.96 -27.47
N LYS A 78 -26.10 -85.19 -28.08
CA LYS A 78 -25.86 -86.32 -29.00
C LYS A 78 -24.99 -87.36 -28.32
N CYS A 79 -25.39 -88.63 -28.43
CA CYS A 79 -24.57 -89.75 -27.98
C CYS A 79 -23.43 -90.00 -28.99
N VAL A 80 -22.18 -89.99 -28.52
CA VAL A 80 -20.98 -90.29 -29.31
C VAL A 80 -20.09 -91.23 -28.52
N ASN A 81 -19.92 -92.46 -29.00
CA ASN A 81 -19.06 -93.50 -28.39
C ASN A 81 -19.31 -93.70 -26.88
N GLY A 82 -20.58 -93.81 -26.48
CA GLY A 82 -21.00 -93.99 -25.08
C GLY A 82 -20.91 -92.74 -24.19
N ARG A 83 -20.51 -91.58 -24.72
CA ARG A 83 -20.49 -90.30 -23.99
C ARG A 83 -21.44 -89.28 -24.62
N CYS A 84 -22.13 -88.52 -23.77
CA CYS A 84 -22.94 -87.40 -24.24
C CYS A 84 -22.11 -86.17 -24.62
N VAL A 85 -22.41 -85.61 -25.79
CA VAL A 85 -21.97 -84.29 -26.23
C VAL A 85 -23.19 -83.37 -26.18
N CYS A 86 -23.24 -82.48 -25.19
CA CYS A 86 -24.43 -81.69 -24.89
C CYS A 86 -24.68 -80.57 -25.89
N ASN A 87 -25.96 -80.25 -26.09
CA ASN A 87 -26.41 -79.06 -26.81
C ASN A 87 -25.97 -77.80 -26.04
N SER A 88 -25.80 -76.68 -26.75
CA SER A 88 -25.44 -75.40 -26.13
C SER A 88 -26.48 -75.02 -25.07
N GLY A 89 -26.01 -74.90 -23.82
CA GLY A 89 -26.85 -74.63 -22.66
C GLY A 89 -27.04 -75.79 -21.68
N PHE A 90 -26.47 -76.97 -21.97
CA PHE A 90 -26.54 -78.14 -21.10
C PHE A 90 -25.15 -78.74 -20.81
N ALA A 91 -25.01 -79.37 -19.63
CA ALA A 91 -23.82 -80.06 -19.15
C ALA A 91 -24.20 -81.27 -18.27
N GLY A 92 -23.21 -81.84 -17.58
CA GLY A 92 -23.35 -83.10 -16.85
C GLY A 92 -23.22 -84.34 -17.76
N PRO A 93 -23.08 -85.55 -17.17
CA PRO A 93 -22.84 -86.78 -17.92
C PRO A 93 -24.02 -87.21 -18.80
N SER A 94 -25.26 -86.85 -18.43
CA SER A 94 -26.49 -87.11 -19.21
C SER A 94 -27.15 -85.85 -19.78
N CYS A 95 -26.40 -84.72 -19.89
CA CYS A 95 -26.89 -83.42 -20.39
C CYS A 95 -28.15 -82.87 -19.69
N SER A 96 -28.32 -83.21 -18.42
CA SER A 96 -29.46 -82.85 -17.57
C SER A 96 -29.25 -81.57 -16.75
N GLU A 97 -28.02 -81.05 -16.68
CA GLU A 97 -27.67 -79.82 -15.96
C GLU A 97 -27.76 -78.60 -16.89
N GLU A 98 -28.50 -77.54 -16.54
CA GLU A 98 -28.41 -76.27 -17.28
C GLU A 98 -27.05 -75.61 -17.06
N SER A 99 -26.37 -75.27 -18.15
CA SER A 99 -25.00 -74.75 -18.15
C SER A 99 -24.95 -73.37 -18.81
N CYS A 100 -24.58 -72.35 -18.02
CA CYS A 100 -24.42 -70.98 -18.50
C CYS A 100 -22.95 -70.53 -18.48
N PRO A 101 -22.53 -69.67 -19.43
CA PRO A 101 -21.20 -69.08 -19.45
C PRO A 101 -20.81 -68.47 -18.08
N GLY A 102 -19.73 -69.00 -17.48
CA GLY A 102 -19.20 -68.56 -16.18
C GLY A 102 -20.20 -68.63 -15.01
N ASN A 103 -21.26 -69.44 -15.09
CA ASN A 103 -22.41 -69.40 -14.18
C ASN A 103 -22.97 -67.97 -13.98
N CYS A 104 -22.94 -67.17 -15.04
CA CYS A 104 -23.32 -65.75 -15.05
C CYS A 104 -22.54 -64.88 -14.04
N ASN A 105 -21.38 -65.35 -13.58
CA ASN A 105 -20.48 -64.69 -12.62
C ASN A 105 -21.20 -64.16 -11.36
N SER A 106 -22.27 -64.85 -10.91
CA SER A 106 -23.17 -64.43 -9.82
C SER A 106 -23.84 -63.05 -10.03
N LYS A 107 -23.85 -62.54 -11.27
CA LYS A 107 -24.39 -61.23 -11.69
C LYS A 107 -25.58 -61.35 -12.64
N GLY A 108 -26.19 -62.53 -12.73
CA GLY A 108 -27.38 -62.81 -13.52
C GLY A 108 -27.97 -64.17 -13.19
N ARG A 109 -29.12 -64.48 -13.77
CA ARG A 109 -29.76 -65.81 -13.68
C ARG A 109 -29.54 -66.58 -14.98
N CYS A 110 -29.19 -67.87 -14.87
CA CYS A 110 -29.19 -68.79 -16.00
C CYS A 110 -30.63 -69.13 -16.41
N LEU A 111 -30.93 -69.07 -17.71
CA LEU A 111 -32.19 -69.51 -18.29
C LEU A 111 -31.94 -70.12 -19.67
N ASN A 112 -32.23 -71.40 -19.85
CA ASN A 112 -32.03 -72.14 -21.10
C ASN A 112 -30.60 -71.98 -21.65
N GLY A 113 -29.60 -72.07 -20.76
CA GLY A 113 -28.18 -71.91 -21.12
C GLY A 113 -27.70 -70.50 -21.43
N ARG A 114 -28.56 -69.48 -21.34
CA ARG A 114 -28.19 -68.07 -21.51
C ARG A 114 -28.28 -67.30 -20.20
N CYS A 115 -27.29 -66.46 -19.94
CA CYS A 115 -27.34 -65.52 -18.82
C CYS A 115 -28.29 -64.35 -19.11
N VAL A 116 -29.24 -64.14 -18.21
CA VAL A 116 -30.02 -62.90 -18.11
C VAL A 116 -29.45 -62.09 -16.95
N CYS A 117 -28.75 -61.00 -17.28
CA CYS A 117 -27.98 -60.23 -16.30
C CYS A 117 -28.87 -59.38 -15.39
N ASN A 118 -28.39 -59.16 -14.16
CA ASN A 118 -28.96 -58.23 -13.22
C ASN A 118 -28.76 -56.78 -13.73
N SER A 119 -29.59 -55.85 -13.25
CA SER A 119 -29.45 -54.43 -13.61
C SER A 119 -28.03 -53.93 -13.34
N GLY A 120 -27.47 -53.19 -14.30
CA GLY A 120 -26.07 -52.75 -14.28
C GLY A 120 -25.05 -53.74 -14.86
N PHE A 121 -25.47 -54.91 -15.40
CA PHE A 121 -24.56 -55.87 -16.05
C PHE A 121 -25.05 -56.35 -17.43
N THR A 122 -24.12 -56.78 -18.27
CA THR A 122 -24.35 -57.19 -19.66
C THR A 122 -23.25 -58.15 -20.16
N GLY A 123 -23.35 -58.61 -21.40
CA GLY A 123 -22.46 -59.63 -21.99
C GLY A 123 -22.97 -61.07 -21.80
N PRO A 124 -22.30 -62.06 -22.41
CA PRO A 124 -22.78 -63.46 -22.46
C PRO A 124 -22.73 -64.19 -21.10
N ASP A 125 -21.92 -63.69 -20.17
CA ASP A 125 -21.62 -64.26 -18.86
C ASP A 125 -21.81 -63.24 -17.70
N CYS A 126 -22.39 -62.07 -18.00
CA CYS A 126 -22.58 -60.94 -17.08
C CYS A 126 -21.30 -60.36 -16.44
N THR A 127 -20.12 -60.59 -17.01
CA THR A 127 -18.86 -59.94 -16.54
C THR A 127 -18.86 -58.43 -16.77
N LYS A 128 -19.41 -57.97 -17.90
CA LYS A 128 -19.35 -56.56 -18.31
C LYS A 128 -20.38 -55.73 -17.55
N GLN A 129 -19.96 -54.56 -17.07
CA GLN A 129 -20.90 -53.58 -16.52
C GLN A 129 -21.71 -52.97 -17.67
N ALA A 130 -23.02 -52.84 -17.49
CA ALA A 130 -23.86 -52.05 -18.39
C ALA A 130 -23.71 -50.57 -18.03
N CYS A 131 -23.38 -49.74 -19.01
CA CYS A 131 -23.26 -48.30 -18.82
C CYS A 131 -24.64 -47.69 -18.48
N PRO A 132 -24.75 -46.83 -17.46
CA PRO A 132 -25.92 -45.99 -17.27
C PRO A 132 -25.97 -44.97 -18.41
N ASP A 133 -27.05 -45.02 -19.20
CA ASP A 133 -27.52 -44.05 -20.18
C ASP A 133 -26.55 -43.58 -21.32
N ASN A 134 -26.98 -43.80 -22.57
CA ASN A 134 -26.44 -43.19 -23.80
C ASN A 134 -24.99 -43.52 -24.23
N CYS A 135 -24.59 -44.80 -24.16
CA CYS A 135 -23.51 -45.30 -25.03
C CYS A 135 -24.06 -45.78 -26.38
N ASN A 136 -24.27 -44.88 -27.33
CA ASN A 136 -24.41 -45.26 -28.74
C ASN A 136 -23.01 -45.36 -29.40
N THR A 137 -22.87 -46.20 -30.42
CA THR A 137 -21.58 -46.74 -30.87
C THR A 137 -20.50 -45.70 -31.25
N ASN A 138 -19.24 -45.98 -30.86
CA ASN A 138 -17.98 -45.33 -31.25
C ASN A 138 -17.58 -43.95 -30.65
N GLY A 139 -18.30 -43.40 -29.66
CA GLY A 139 -17.90 -42.11 -29.06
C GLY A 139 -18.06 -42.00 -27.54
N SER A 140 -17.09 -42.47 -26.75
CA SER A 140 -17.04 -42.17 -25.30
C SER A 140 -16.52 -40.75 -25.07
N CYS A 141 -17.44 -39.80 -24.89
CA CYS A 141 -17.08 -38.40 -24.63
C CYS A 141 -16.20 -38.21 -23.37
N PRO A 142 -15.15 -37.37 -23.42
CA PRO A 142 -14.30 -37.07 -22.26
C PRO A 142 -15.10 -36.65 -21.03
N GLY A 143 -14.82 -37.27 -19.88
CA GLY A 143 -15.44 -36.95 -18.59
C GLY A 143 -16.98 -37.04 -18.54
N ASN A 144 -17.64 -37.70 -19.50
CA ASN A 144 -19.07 -37.59 -19.76
C ASN A 144 -19.55 -36.11 -19.83
N CYS A 145 -18.74 -35.26 -20.46
CA CYS A 145 -18.92 -33.81 -20.54
C CYS A 145 -19.14 -33.13 -19.17
N ASN A 146 -18.67 -33.73 -18.07
CA ASN A 146 -18.85 -33.30 -16.68
C ASN A 146 -20.31 -33.00 -16.27
N ASN A 147 -21.30 -33.51 -17.01
CA ASN A 147 -22.72 -33.10 -16.92
C ASN A 147 -22.93 -31.57 -17.14
N LYS A 148 -22.05 -30.95 -17.93
CA LYS A 148 -22.03 -29.52 -18.35
C LYS A 148 -22.15 -29.33 -19.87
N GLY A 149 -22.52 -30.39 -20.58
CA GLY A 149 -22.72 -30.40 -22.02
C GLY A 149 -23.43 -31.67 -22.45
N HIS A 150 -23.61 -31.82 -23.76
CA HIS A 150 -24.18 -33.00 -24.39
C HIS A 150 -23.14 -33.67 -25.30
N CYS A 151 -23.12 -35.00 -25.31
CA CYS A 151 -22.20 -35.77 -26.15
C CYS A 151 -22.76 -35.93 -27.57
N VAL A 152 -21.97 -35.59 -28.58
CA VAL A 152 -22.29 -35.74 -30.00
C VAL A 152 -21.09 -36.37 -30.70
N ASP A 153 -21.25 -37.57 -31.25
CA ASP A 153 -20.23 -38.33 -31.99
C ASP A 153 -18.85 -38.44 -31.30
N GLY A 154 -18.86 -38.50 -29.96
CA GLY A 154 -17.65 -38.59 -29.12
C GLY A 154 -17.01 -37.25 -28.74
N GLN A 155 -17.55 -36.13 -29.21
CA GLN A 155 -17.15 -34.78 -28.80
C GLN A 155 -18.22 -34.14 -27.88
N CYS A 156 -17.77 -33.40 -26.87
CA CYS A 156 -18.66 -32.65 -26.00
C CYS A 156 -19.06 -31.30 -26.63
N VAL A 157 -20.37 -31.06 -26.72
CA VAL A 157 -20.97 -29.75 -26.99
C VAL A 157 -21.35 -29.14 -25.64
N CYS A 158 -20.65 -28.09 -25.22
CA CYS A 158 -20.82 -27.50 -23.89
C CYS A 158 -22.04 -26.59 -23.80
N ASN A 159 -22.66 -26.56 -22.63
CA ASN A 159 -23.74 -25.65 -22.30
C ASN A 159 -23.19 -24.22 -22.07
N ASP A 160 -24.06 -23.21 -22.16
CA ASP A 160 -23.69 -21.81 -21.98
C ASP A 160 -22.85 -21.57 -20.71
N GLY A 161 -21.70 -20.92 -20.89
CA GLY A 161 -20.73 -20.66 -19.82
C GLY A 161 -19.70 -21.77 -19.57
N PHE A 162 -19.74 -22.90 -20.30
CA PHE A 162 -18.77 -23.99 -20.20
C PHE A 162 -17.96 -24.21 -21.49
N THR A 163 -16.75 -24.76 -21.36
CA THR A 163 -15.78 -24.94 -22.46
C THR A 163 -14.75 -26.03 -22.14
N GLY A 164 -13.92 -26.38 -23.12
CA GLY A 164 -12.94 -27.48 -23.04
C GLY A 164 -13.52 -28.83 -23.50
N ALA A 165 -12.63 -29.79 -23.78
CA ALA A 165 -12.98 -31.06 -24.43
C ALA A 165 -13.95 -31.95 -23.62
N ASP A 166 -14.07 -31.71 -22.32
CA ASP A 166 -14.97 -32.39 -21.37
C ASP A 166 -15.95 -31.40 -20.69
N CYS A 167 -16.03 -30.16 -21.13
CA CYS A 167 -16.82 -29.08 -20.51
C CYS A 167 -16.52 -28.80 -19.01
N SER A 168 -15.35 -29.19 -18.50
CA SER A 168 -14.90 -28.84 -17.14
C SER A 168 -14.50 -27.36 -17.01
N GLY A 169 -14.06 -26.74 -18.10
CA GLY A 169 -13.71 -25.33 -18.15
C GLY A 169 -14.96 -24.44 -18.08
N LYS A 170 -14.82 -23.26 -17.47
CA LYS A 170 -15.80 -22.18 -17.55
C LYS A 170 -15.31 -21.16 -18.58
N VAL A 171 -16.22 -20.63 -19.40
CA VAL A 171 -15.92 -19.54 -20.34
C VAL A 171 -15.55 -18.28 -19.55
N CYS A 172 -14.44 -17.64 -19.91
CA CYS A 172 -14.09 -16.32 -19.40
C CYS A 172 -14.56 -15.20 -20.34
N PRO A 173 -14.90 -14.00 -19.83
CA PRO A 173 -15.23 -12.84 -20.64
C PRO A 173 -14.16 -12.55 -21.70
N ASN A 174 -14.57 -12.48 -22.97
CA ASN A 174 -13.72 -12.18 -24.14
C ASN A 174 -12.40 -12.98 -24.21
N ASP A 175 -12.38 -14.21 -23.67
CA ASP A 175 -11.18 -15.04 -23.47
C ASP A 175 -9.99 -14.26 -22.85
N CYS A 176 -10.31 -13.41 -21.87
CA CYS A 176 -9.37 -12.49 -21.22
C CYS A 176 -8.56 -11.62 -22.19
N ASN A 177 -9.10 -11.32 -23.38
CA ASN A 177 -8.46 -10.61 -24.50
C ASN A 177 -7.06 -11.15 -24.88
N ASN A 178 -6.77 -12.44 -24.60
CA ASN A 178 -5.42 -13.02 -24.69
C ASN A 178 -4.36 -12.29 -23.81
N ARG A 179 -4.80 -11.53 -22.81
CA ARG A 179 -4.00 -10.69 -21.90
C ARG A 179 -4.08 -11.12 -20.44
N GLY A 180 -4.56 -12.33 -20.18
CA GLY A 180 -4.65 -12.93 -18.86
C GLY A 180 -4.89 -14.42 -18.93
N ARG A 181 -4.93 -15.07 -17.77
CA ARG A 181 -5.30 -16.48 -17.61
C ARG A 181 -6.74 -16.59 -17.13
N CYS A 182 -7.55 -17.39 -17.82
CA CYS A 182 -8.85 -17.77 -17.30
C CYS A 182 -8.70 -18.68 -16.07
N ASN A 183 -9.38 -18.34 -14.97
CA ASN A 183 -9.44 -19.14 -13.76
C ASN A 183 -10.89 -19.17 -13.25
N GLU A 184 -11.54 -20.33 -13.34
CA GLU A 184 -12.94 -20.52 -12.96
C GLU A 184 -13.95 -19.51 -13.56
N GLY A 185 -13.74 -19.05 -14.79
CA GLY A 185 -14.61 -18.08 -15.46
C GLY A 185 -14.34 -16.62 -15.06
N LYS A 186 -13.27 -16.37 -14.29
CA LYS A 186 -12.73 -15.03 -14.00
C LYS A 186 -11.36 -14.86 -14.66
N CYS A 187 -11.08 -13.68 -15.19
CA CYS A 187 -9.77 -13.37 -15.74
C CYS A 187 -8.78 -12.95 -14.66
N VAL A 188 -7.59 -13.56 -14.67
CA VAL A 188 -6.41 -13.12 -13.92
C VAL A 188 -5.46 -12.46 -14.90
N CYS A 189 -5.42 -11.13 -14.91
CA CYS A 189 -4.71 -10.37 -15.93
C CYS A 189 -3.19 -10.44 -15.80
N ASN A 190 -2.52 -10.36 -16.95
CA ASN A 190 -1.07 -10.20 -17.02
C ASN A 190 -0.68 -8.79 -16.52
N SER A 191 0.57 -8.63 -16.07
CA SER A 191 1.09 -7.33 -15.63
C SER A 191 0.91 -6.27 -16.73
N GLY A 192 0.38 -5.10 -16.36
CA GLY A 192 0.03 -4.04 -17.29
C GLY A 192 -1.43 -4.05 -17.78
N PHE A 193 -2.28 -4.99 -17.35
CA PHE A 193 -3.70 -5.05 -17.72
C PHE A 193 -4.62 -5.27 -16.51
N ILE A 194 -5.81 -4.70 -16.59
CA ILE A 194 -6.88 -4.76 -15.57
C ILE A 194 -8.26 -4.91 -16.23
N GLY A 195 -9.33 -4.87 -15.44
CA GLY A 195 -10.71 -5.02 -15.91
C GLY A 195 -11.22 -6.47 -15.86
N VAL A 196 -12.51 -6.65 -16.15
CA VAL A 196 -13.18 -7.97 -16.03
C VAL A 196 -12.71 -9.01 -17.05
N ASP A 197 -12.12 -8.54 -18.15
CA ASP A 197 -11.68 -9.30 -19.31
C ASP A 197 -10.24 -8.96 -19.76
N CYS A 198 -9.48 -8.21 -18.96
CA CYS A 198 -8.13 -7.74 -19.31
C CYS A 198 -8.02 -6.86 -20.58
N SER A 199 -9.12 -6.24 -21.01
CA SER A 199 -9.11 -5.25 -22.10
C SER A 199 -8.47 -3.92 -21.68
N GLU A 200 -8.68 -3.50 -20.43
CA GLU A 200 -8.18 -2.24 -19.86
C GLU A 200 -6.67 -2.32 -19.58
N VAL A 201 -5.95 -1.23 -19.83
CA VAL A 201 -4.51 -1.11 -19.53
C VAL A 201 -4.33 -0.57 -18.12
N ASP A 202 -3.46 -1.20 -17.34
CA ASP A 202 -3.14 -0.73 -15.99
C ASP A 202 -2.38 0.61 -16.05
N CYS A 203 -2.62 1.48 -15.08
CA CYS A 203 -2.04 2.82 -15.01
C CYS A 203 -1.66 3.16 -13.56
N PRO A 204 -0.49 3.80 -13.32
CA PRO A 204 -0.04 4.15 -11.97
C PRO A 204 -1.12 4.84 -11.13
N GLY A 205 -1.46 4.27 -9.98
CA GLY A 205 -2.48 4.78 -9.06
C GLY A 205 -3.89 4.96 -9.66
N ASN A 206 -4.20 4.31 -10.79
CA ASN A 206 -5.36 4.62 -11.65
C ASN A 206 -5.51 6.14 -11.88
N CYS A 207 -4.38 6.79 -12.19
CA CYS A 207 -4.22 8.23 -12.37
C CYS A 207 -4.80 9.09 -11.23
N ASN A 208 -4.93 8.54 -10.02
CA ASN A 208 -5.54 9.14 -8.83
C ASN A 208 -6.94 9.77 -9.06
N LYS A 209 -7.67 9.34 -10.12
CA LYS A 209 -8.90 9.99 -10.62
C LYS A 209 -8.71 11.48 -11.00
N LYS A 210 -7.48 11.90 -11.31
CA LYS A 210 -7.04 13.26 -11.67
C LYS A 210 -6.42 13.32 -13.08
N GLY A 211 -6.67 12.31 -13.89
CA GLY A 211 -6.14 12.19 -15.25
C GLY A 211 -6.81 11.04 -16.00
N ARG A 212 -6.46 10.89 -17.28
CA ARG A 212 -6.92 9.80 -18.15
C ARG A 212 -5.77 8.84 -18.44
N CYS A 213 -5.99 7.54 -18.21
CA CYS A 213 -5.06 6.51 -18.64
C CYS A 213 -5.05 6.41 -20.18
N VAL A 214 -3.86 6.42 -20.78
CA VAL A 214 -3.64 6.23 -22.22
C VAL A 214 -2.39 5.36 -22.38
N ASN A 215 -2.54 4.15 -22.92
CA ASN A 215 -1.43 3.23 -23.21
C ASN A 215 -0.51 2.97 -22.00
N GLY A 216 -1.06 2.92 -20.78
CA GLY A 216 -0.31 2.70 -19.54
C GLY A 216 0.31 3.96 -18.92
N GLN A 217 0.17 5.12 -19.58
CA GLN A 217 0.61 6.42 -19.06
C GLN A 217 -0.59 7.28 -18.66
N CYS A 218 -0.49 7.97 -17.52
CA CYS A 218 -1.50 8.94 -17.10
C CYS A 218 -1.28 10.31 -17.76
N ILE A 219 -2.28 10.78 -18.51
CA ILE A 219 -2.37 12.17 -18.95
C ILE A 219 -3.15 12.94 -17.88
N CYS A 220 -2.47 13.83 -17.15
CA CYS A 220 -3.07 14.53 -16.01
C CYS A 220 -4.01 15.67 -16.45
N ASN A 221 -5.03 15.91 -15.63
CA ASN A 221 -5.90 17.08 -15.73
C ASN A 221 -5.15 18.34 -15.28
N ASP A 222 -5.64 19.51 -15.69
CA ASP A 222 -5.05 20.80 -15.33
C ASP A 222 -4.82 20.95 -13.82
N GLY A 223 -3.63 21.43 -13.45
CA GLY A 223 -3.20 21.56 -12.05
C GLY A 223 -2.66 20.28 -11.41
N PHE A 224 -2.56 19.16 -12.13
CA PHE A 224 -1.93 17.91 -11.66
C PHE A 224 -0.77 17.44 -12.54
N THR A 225 0.15 16.68 -11.95
CA THR A 225 1.38 16.18 -12.59
C THR A 225 1.91 14.93 -11.88
N GLY A 226 2.98 14.33 -12.42
CA GLY A 226 3.55 13.06 -11.96
C GLY A 226 2.98 11.84 -12.68
N ALA A 227 3.66 10.69 -12.55
CA ALA A 227 3.35 9.46 -13.29
C ALA A 227 1.93 8.90 -13.02
N ASP A 228 1.37 9.22 -11.86
CA ASP A 228 0.04 8.81 -11.38
C ASP A 228 -0.93 9.99 -11.18
N CYS A 229 -0.54 11.20 -11.57
CA CYS A 229 -1.28 12.45 -11.32
C CYS A 229 -1.59 12.74 -9.83
N SER A 230 -0.86 12.14 -8.88
CA SER A 230 -1.04 12.43 -7.44
C SER A 230 -0.67 13.88 -7.10
N MET A 231 0.46 14.35 -7.64
CA MET A 231 1.07 15.66 -7.35
C MET A 231 0.28 16.80 -7.99
N LYS A 232 0.22 17.94 -7.30
CA LYS A 232 -0.29 19.20 -7.86
C LYS A 232 0.82 19.98 -8.54
N THR A 233 0.54 20.53 -9.70
CA THR A 233 1.44 21.43 -10.43
C THR A 233 1.56 22.76 -9.70
N CYS A 234 2.78 23.28 -9.55
CA CYS A 234 3.01 24.62 -8.97
C CYS A 234 3.10 25.69 -10.07
N PRO A 235 2.72 26.96 -9.77
CA PRO A 235 2.91 28.09 -10.67
C PRO A 235 4.35 28.16 -11.20
N ASN A 236 4.52 28.16 -12.53
CA ASN A 236 5.80 28.23 -13.26
C ASN A 236 6.94 27.34 -12.70
N ASN A 237 6.62 26.16 -12.14
CA ASN A 237 7.58 25.28 -11.43
C ASN A 237 8.42 26.02 -10.36
N CYS A 238 7.82 27.00 -9.68
CA CYS A 238 8.49 27.83 -8.67
C CYS A 238 9.77 28.52 -9.20
N ARG A 239 9.87 28.71 -10.53
CA ARG A 239 11.04 29.27 -11.25
C ARG A 239 12.39 28.60 -10.96
N ASN A 240 12.39 27.42 -10.33
CA ASN A 240 13.57 26.77 -9.74
C ASN A 240 14.22 27.60 -8.60
N HIS A 241 13.43 28.41 -7.90
CA HIS A 241 13.77 29.20 -6.72
C HIS A 241 12.86 28.87 -5.52
N GLY A 242 12.43 27.61 -5.45
CA GLY A 242 11.60 27.10 -4.36
C GLY A 242 11.14 25.67 -4.56
N SER A 243 10.71 25.05 -3.47
CA SER A 243 10.12 23.70 -3.46
C SER A 243 8.61 23.75 -3.69
N CYS A 244 8.09 22.87 -4.56
CA CYS A 244 6.64 22.73 -4.76
C CYS A 244 6.02 21.86 -3.67
N VAL A 245 5.12 22.43 -2.86
CA VAL A 245 4.43 21.73 -1.77
C VAL A 245 2.91 21.88 -1.94
N ASN A 246 2.22 20.77 -2.22
CA ASN A 246 0.76 20.72 -2.41
C ASN A 246 0.20 21.72 -3.45
N GLY A 247 0.98 22.05 -4.49
CA GLY A 247 0.60 23.01 -5.55
C GLY A 247 0.87 24.48 -5.20
N LYS A 248 1.52 24.76 -4.05
CA LYS A 248 2.02 26.08 -3.68
C LYS A 248 3.54 26.04 -3.59
N CYS A 249 4.19 27.11 -4.07
CA CYS A 249 5.63 27.25 -3.92
C CYS A 249 6.02 27.67 -2.49
N VAL A 250 7.06 27.02 -1.96
CA VAL A 250 7.80 27.42 -0.77
C VAL A 250 9.15 27.92 -1.26
N CYS A 251 9.32 29.23 -1.31
CA CYS A 251 10.47 29.86 -1.95
C CYS A 251 11.75 29.73 -1.14
N ASP A 252 12.88 29.68 -1.85
CA ASP A 252 14.20 29.64 -1.26
C ASP A 252 14.57 31.01 -0.65
N SER A 253 15.58 31.04 0.24
CA SER A 253 16.03 32.29 0.88
C SER A 253 16.46 33.32 -0.16
N GLY A 254 15.79 34.48 -0.17
CA GLY A 254 15.98 35.53 -1.18
C GLY A 254 14.91 35.57 -2.27
N PHE A 255 13.90 34.69 -2.25
CA PHE A 255 12.83 34.65 -3.25
C PHE A 255 11.41 34.67 -2.64
N ALA A 256 10.46 35.26 -3.37
CA ALA A 256 9.07 35.51 -2.97
C ALA A 256 8.10 35.48 -4.17
N GLY A 257 6.81 35.63 -3.88
CA GLY A 257 5.72 35.59 -4.86
C GLY A 257 5.08 34.21 -4.98
N ALA A 258 4.09 34.07 -5.85
CA ALA A 258 3.33 32.83 -6.01
C ALA A 258 4.11 31.71 -6.74
N ASP A 259 5.08 32.10 -7.57
CA ASP A 259 5.97 31.22 -8.34
C ASP A 259 7.46 31.46 -8.03
N CYS A 260 7.79 32.14 -6.94
CA CYS A 260 9.16 32.50 -6.55
C CYS A 260 9.93 33.36 -7.59
N SER A 261 9.24 34.07 -8.49
CA SER A 261 9.88 34.97 -9.46
C SER A 261 10.33 36.32 -8.88
N GLN A 262 9.92 36.67 -7.66
CA GLN A 262 10.21 37.95 -7.02
C GLN A 262 11.41 37.77 -6.08
N ILE A 263 12.24 38.81 -5.91
CA ILE A 263 13.30 38.79 -4.90
C ILE A 263 12.68 39.11 -3.54
N ALA A 264 12.85 38.23 -2.57
CA ALA A 264 12.56 38.52 -1.16
C ALA A 264 13.72 39.32 -0.57
N CYS A 265 13.60 40.65 -0.52
CA CYS A 265 14.59 41.45 0.18
C CYS A 265 14.68 41.01 1.66
N PRO A 266 15.88 40.69 2.18
CA PRO A 266 16.01 39.91 3.40
C PRO A 266 15.74 40.76 4.65
N GLY A 267 14.54 40.59 5.20
CA GLY A 267 14.12 41.18 6.46
C GLY A 267 13.15 42.35 6.28
N ASN A 268 11.97 42.22 6.89
CA ASN A 268 11.05 43.33 7.10
C ASN A 268 11.78 44.48 7.82
N CYS A 269 11.63 45.71 7.34
CA CYS A 269 12.66 46.76 7.42
C CYS A 269 12.86 47.38 8.82
N ASN A 270 13.48 46.64 9.75
CA ASN A 270 13.86 47.10 11.09
C ASN A 270 15.11 48.02 11.07
N ASN A 271 15.00 49.17 10.39
CA ASN A 271 15.87 50.35 10.49
C ASN A 271 17.41 50.13 10.37
N LYS A 272 17.86 49.06 9.69
CA LYS A 272 19.30 48.80 9.43
C LYS A 272 19.63 48.26 8.02
N GLY A 273 18.70 48.37 7.06
CA GLY A 273 18.92 48.00 5.66
C GLY A 273 18.86 49.22 4.76
N GLY A 274 19.94 49.50 4.03
CA GLY A 274 20.14 50.72 3.24
C GLY A 274 19.32 50.87 1.95
N PHE A 275 18.30 50.01 1.71
CA PHE A 275 17.54 49.99 0.45
C PHE A 275 16.04 49.67 0.62
N THR A 276 15.19 50.26 -0.23
CA THR A 276 13.74 50.02 -0.39
C THR A 276 13.36 49.98 -1.89
N GLY A 277 12.06 49.83 -2.19
CA GLY A 277 11.52 49.71 -3.54
C GLY A 277 11.09 48.28 -3.87
N ALA A 278 10.30 48.12 -4.92
CA ALA A 278 9.81 46.80 -5.37
C ALA A 278 10.92 45.90 -5.95
N ASP A 279 12.08 46.49 -6.25
CA ASP A 279 13.31 45.90 -6.77
C ASP A 279 14.52 46.13 -5.83
N CYS A 280 14.29 46.73 -4.65
CA CYS A 280 15.30 47.18 -3.71
C CYS A 280 16.39 48.11 -4.32
N SER A 281 16.00 48.97 -5.27
CA SER A 281 16.89 49.97 -5.92
C SER A 281 16.93 51.35 -5.25
N GLU A 282 15.95 51.70 -4.42
CA GLU A 282 15.88 52.99 -3.73
C GLU A 282 16.83 53.00 -2.53
N ILE A 283 17.67 54.02 -2.36
CA ILE A 283 18.57 54.11 -1.20
C ILE A 283 17.81 54.68 0.01
N THR A 284 17.88 54.01 1.17
CA THR A 284 17.34 54.52 2.44
C THR A 284 18.41 55.23 3.26
N CYS A 285 17.97 56.18 4.09
CA CYS A 285 18.80 56.82 5.10
C CYS A 285 18.31 56.52 6.52
N PRO A 286 19.18 56.56 7.55
CA PRO A 286 18.82 56.32 8.94
C PRO A 286 17.61 57.15 9.38
N GLY A 287 16.61 56.51 9.99
CA GLY A 287 15.40 57.16 10.51
C GLY A 287 14.58 57.96 9.48
N ASN A 288 14.79 57.76 8.17
CA ASN A 288 14.33 58.67 7.11
C ASN A 288 14.71 60.14 7.37
N CYS A 289 15.90 60.36 7.93
CA CYS A 289 16.39 61.65 8.42
C CYS A 289 15.43 62.39 9.37
N ASN A 290 14.54 61.66 10.07
CA ASN A 290 13.45 62.17 10.92
C ASN A 290 12.58 63.27 10.25
N ASN A 291 12.55 63.33 8.91
CA ASN A 291 12.00 64.45 8.12
C ASN A 291 12.62 65.83 8.40
N LYS A 292 13.83 65.87 8.97
CA LYS A 292 14.63 67.05 9.35
C LYS A 292 15.90 67.21 8.51
N GLY A 293 16.01 66.48 7.40
CA GLY A 293 17.13 66.52 6.48
C GLY A 293 16.79 65.86 5.15
N ARG A 294 17.73 65.90 4.21
CA ARG A 294 17.63 65.26 2.90
C ARG A 294 18.50 64.01 2.85
N CYS A 295 17.93 62.89 2.43
CA CYS A 295 18.68 61.68 2.15
C CYS A 295 19.54 61.87 0.88
N ILE A 296 20.85 61.62 0.98
CA ILE A 296 21.80 61.70 -0.12
C ILE A 296 22.73 60.49 -0.02
N ASN A 297 22.64 59.56 -0.99
CA ASN A 297 23.48 58.36 -1.09
C ASN A 297 23.52 57.46 0.17
N GLY A 298 22.50 57.53 1.03
CA GLY A 298 22.43 56.75 2.28
C GLY A 298 22.79 57.54 3.55
N GLU A 299 23.30 58.76 3.40
CA GLU A 299 23.61 59.68 4.49
C GLU A 299 22.58 60.82 4.58
N CYS A 300 22.34 61.31 5.79
CA CYS A 300 21.40 62.40 6.04
C CYS A 300 22.11 63.77 6.04
N ALA A 301 21.87 64.57 5.00
CA ALA A 301 22.22 65.98 5.00
C ALA A 301 21.17 66.76 5.81
N CYS A 302 21.45 67.04 7.08
CA CYS A 302 20.51 67.69 8.00
C CYS A 302 20.24 69.16 7.65
N ASN A 303 19.01 69.60 7.94
CA ASN A 303 18.62 71.00 7.86
C ASN A 303 19.28 71.80 9.00
N ASP A 304 19.40 73.11 8.81
CA ASP A 304 19.91 74.03 9.82
C ASP A 304 19.21 73.83 11.18
N GLY A 305 20.01 73.73 12.24
CA GLY A 305 19.53 73.45 13.60
C GLY A 305 19.48 71.97 14.00
N PHE A 306 19.77 71.03 13.10
CA PHE A 306 19.80 69.58 13.42
C PHE A 306 21.14 68.90 13.07
N SER A 307 21.40 67.76 13.70
CA SER A 307 22.57 66.91 13.46
C SER A 307 22.32 65.46 13.92
N GLY A 308 23.37 64.65 14.01
CA GLY A 308 23.26 63.20 14.21
C GLY A 308 23.02 62.43 12.90
N PRO A 309 23.22 61.09 12.91
CA PRO A 309 23.18 60.26 11.70
C PRO A 309 21.80 60.18 11.03
N ASP A 310 20.74 60.56 11.75
CA ASP A 310 19.35 60.56 11.31
C ASP A 310 18.67 61.95 11.48
N CYS A 311 19.44 63.01 11.73
CA CYS A 311 18.94 64.36 12.04
C CYS A 311 18.02 64.46 13.28
N SER A 312 18.06 63.49 14.20
CA SER A 312 17.28 63.55 15.44
C SER A 312 17.80 64.61 16.43
N GLU A 313 19.12 64.80 16.49
CA GLU A 313 19.82 65.69 17.43
C GLU A 313 19.58 67.17 17.08
N ILE A 314 19.56 68.04 18.10
CA ILE A 314 19.28 69.48 17.95
C ILE A 314 20.55 70.27 18.26
N ASN A 315 20.98 71.12 17.33
CA ASN A 315 22.16 71.97 17.50
C ASN A 315 21.83 73.13 18.45
N CYS A 316 22.68 73.35 19.45
CA CYS A 316 22.63 74.54 20.30
C CYS A 316 23.62 75.63 19.81
N PRO A 317 23.33 76.93 20.06
CA PRO A 317 24.24 78.03 19.79
C PRO A 317 25.64 77.78 20.35
N GLY A 318 26.67 77.86 19.50
CA GLY A 318 28.08 77.68 19.89
C GLY A 318 28.43 76.33 20.54
N ASN A 319 27.58 75.30 20.41
CA ASN A 319 27.61 74.09 21.25
C ASN A 319 27.71 74.41 22.76
N CYS A 320 27.00 75.45 23.20
CA CYS A 320 27.07 76.02 24.55
C CYS A 320 28.49 76.34 25.02
N ASN A 321 29.42 76.62 24.09
CA ASN A 321 30.86 76.81 24.31
C ASN A 321 31.54 75.69 25.14
N ASN A 322 30.91 74.51 25.22
CA ASN A 322 31.26 73.42 26.14
C ASN A 322 31.26 73.85 27.63
N ARG A 323 30.33 74.74 28.00
CA ARG A 323 30.11 75.35 29.34
C ARG A 323 28.62 75.38 29.72
N GLY A 324 27.91 74.34 29.31
CA GLY A 324 26.49 74.18 29.55
C GLY A 324 25.95 72.95 28.83
N ARG A 325 24.68 72.64 29.09
CA ARG A 325 23.96 71.52 28.48
C ARG A 325 22.98 72.04 27.44
N CYS A 326 22.99 71.43 26.25
CA CYS A 326 21.98 71.66 25.24
C CYS A 326 20.68 70.96 25.65
N ILE A 327 19.57 71.70 25.76
CA ILE A 327 18.23 71.17 26.03
C ILE A 327 17.28 71.80 25.02
N ASN A 328 16.73 70.99 24.12
CA ASN A 328 15.78 71.41 23.06
C ASN A 328 16.25 72.61 22.21
N GLY A 329 17.56 72.72 21.94
CA GLY A 329 18.15 73.82 21.17
C GLY A 329 18.49 75.08 21.98
N GLN A 330 18.18 75.10 23.29
CA GLN A 330 18.60 76.16 24.22
C GLN A 330 19.73 75.68 25.13
N CYS A 331 20.72 76.53 25.36
CA CYS A 331 21.78 76.26 26.33
C CYS A 331 21.33 76.56 27.77
N VAL A 332 21.55 75.59 28.67
CA VAL A 332 21.52 75.78 30.11
C VAL A 332 22.95 75.81 30.60
N CYS A 333 23.44 76.99 30.99
CA CYS A 333 24.85 77.21 31.30
C CYS A 333 25.27 76.59 32.65
N ASP A 334 26.55 76.20 32.72
CA ASP A 334 27.18 75.77 33.96
C ASP A 334 27.44 76.97 34.90
N ASP A 335 27.59 76.69 36.20
CA ASP A 335 27.76 77.72 37.24
C ASP A 335 28.91 78.70 36.91
N GLY A 336 28.56 79.99 36.86
CA GLY A 336 29.49 81.07 36.51
C GLY A 336 29.48 81.48 35.04
N PHE A 337 28.65 80.87 34.19
CA PHE A 337 28.45 81.27 32.79
C PHE A 337 27.03 81.72 32.47
N THR A 338 26.88 82.52 31.41
CA THR A 338 25.61 83.11 30.94
C THR A 338 25.70 83.47 29.46
N GLY A 339 24.62 84.02 28.90
CA GLY A 339 24.47 84.27 27.46
C GLY A 339 23.82 83.10 26.72
N ALA A 340 23.38 83.31 25.48
CA ALA A 340 22.62 82.33 24.70
C ALA A 340 23.41 81.06 24.33
N ASP A 341 24.74 81.14 24.36
CA ASP A 341 25.71 80.10 24.05
C ASP A 341 26.69 79.82 25.21
N CYS A 342 26.46 80.40 26.40
CA CYS A 342 27.33 80.28 27.58
C CYS A 342 28.77 80.83 27.41
N ALA A 343 29.02 81.71 26.43
CA ALA A 343 30.32 82.37 26.27
C ALA A 343 30.65 83.37 27.40
N GLU A 344 29.65 84.03 27.97
CA GLU A 344 29.82 85.12 28.93
C GLU A 344 30.03 84.61 30.36
N LYS A 345 30.83 85.33 31.17
CA LYS A 345 30.96 85.06 32.60
C LYS A 345 29.85 85.75 33.38
N ALA A 346 29.04 84.96 34.09
CA ALA A 346 28.05 85.48 35.02
C ALA A 346 28.71 86.24 36.19
N CYS A 347 28.06 87.30 36.66
CA CYS A 347 28.47 88.00 37.87
C CYS A 347 27.66 87.53 39.08
N LEU A 348 28.30 87.45 40.24
CA LEU A 348 27.65 87.10 41.52
C LEU A 348 26.41 87.98 41.75
N ASN A 349 25.26 87.34 42.00
CA ASN A 349 23.95 87.96 42.23
C ASN A 349 23.54 89.01 41.17
N ASN A 350 24.04 88.90 39.92
CA ASN A 350 23.87 89.92 38.87
C ASN A 350 24.18 91.35 39.36
N CYS A 351 25.22 91.49 40.19
CA CYS A 351 25.61 92.75 40.83
C CYS A 351 24.49 93.43 41.62
N ASN A 352 23.50 92.66 42.11
CA ASN A 352 22.28 93.13 42.77
C ASN A 352 21.51 94.22 41.99
N SER A 353 21.70 94.28 40.65
CA SER A 353 21.23 95.39 39.79
C SER A 353 21.69 96.79 40.25
N ARG A 354 22.89 96.87 40.85
CA ARG A 354 23.52 98.06 41.46
C ARG A 354 24.98 98.21 41.02
N GLY A 355 25.26 97.79 39.80
CA GLY A 355 26.57 97.83 39.20
C GLY A 355 26.62 97.11 37.87
N ARG A 356 27.61 97.44 37.06
CA ARG A 356 27.87 96.80 35.77
C ARG A 356 28.69 95.52 35.95
N CYS A 357 28.23 94.41 35.36
CA CYS A 357 29.05 93.21 35.21
C CYS A 357 30.12 93.41 34.13
N VAL A 358 31.37 93.06 34.43
CA VAL A 358 32.49 93.03 33.48
C VAL A 358 33.34 91.79 33.75
N ASN A 359 33.37 90.84 32.80
CA ASN A 359 34.17 89.60 32.87
C ASN A 359 33.96 88.77 34.17
N GLY A 360 32.74 88.73 34.70
CA GLY A 360 32.39 88.04 35.95
C GLY A 360 32.69 88.83 37.23
N LYS A 361 33.15 90.09 37.13
CA LYS A 361 33.35 91.00 38.26
C LYS A 361 32.37 92.16 38.20
N CYS A 362 31.79 92.52 39.35
CA CYS A 362 30.93 93.69 39.46
C CYS A 362 31.74 94.99 39.62
N ILE A 363 31.32 96.02 38.89
CA ILE A 363 31.74 97.42 39.07
C ILE A 363 30.52 98.16 39.63
N CYS A 364 30.54 98.47 40.93
CA CYS A 364 29.36 98.99 41.63
C CYS A 364 29.06 100.45 41.31
N ASP A 365 27.76 100.78 41.32
CA ASP A 365 27.27 102.15 41.18
C ASP A 365 27.59 102.98 42.43
N VAL A 366 27.59 104.31 42.28
CA VAL A 366 27.93 105.24 43.37
C VAL A 366 26.98 105.05 44.56
N GLY A 367 27.54 104.73 45.73
CA GLY A 367 26.77 104.41 46.94
C GLY A 367 26.57 102.91 47.17
N PHE A 368 27.14 102.03 46.35
CA PHE A 368 27.18 100.58 46.56
C PHE A 368 28.61 100.01 46.57
N ALA A 369 28.79 98.87 47.24
CA ALA A 369 30.08 98.22 47.43
C ALA A 369 29.93 96.70 47.68
N GLY A 370 31.03 95.96 47.55
CA GLY A 370 31.09 94.51 47.71
C GLY A 370 31.45 93.78 46.42
N PRO A 371 31.61 92.45 46.46
CA PRO A 371 31.90 91.64 45.27
C PRO A 371 30.72 91.59 44.28
N ASP A 372 29.51 91.84 44.78
CA ASP A 372 28.22 91.77 44.10
C ASP A 372 27.38 93.05 44.28
N CYS A 373 27.95 94.12 44.85
CA CYS A 373 27.27 95.38 45.13
C CYS A 373 26.06 95.30 46.09
N ALA A 374 25.95 94.25 46.90
CA ALA A 374 24.90 94.12 47.91
C ALA A 374 24.98 95.20 49.01
N PHE A 375 26.18 95.62 49.39
CA PHE A 375 26.38 96.52 50.53
C PHE A 375 26.22 98.00 50.15
N LYS A 376 25.67 98.79 51.06
CA LYS A 376 25.63 100.26 50.94
C LYS A 376 27.05 100.82 51.12
N GLY A 377 27.62 101.32 50.04
CA GLY A 377 28.85 102.12 50.06
C GLY A 377 28.62 103.49 50.71
N CYS A 378 29.70 104.19 51.04
CA CYS A 378 29.59 105.51 51.65
C CYS A 378 29.49 106.63 50.61
N PRO A 379 28.73 107.72 50.89
CA PRO A 379 28.68 108.91 50.04
C PRO A 379 30.08 109.41 49.66
N ASN A 380 30.31 109.65 48.37
CA ASN A 380 31.57 110.16 47.78
C ASN A 380 32.87 109.48 48.27
N ASN A 381 32.81 108.20 48.67
CA ASN A 381 33.89 107.49 49.37
C ASN A 381 34.49 108.28 50.56
N CYS A 382 33.64 109.02 51.29
CA CYS A 382 34.01 109.93 52.35
C CYS A 382 35.05 111.01 51.93
N ASN A 383 35.05 111.40 50.65
CA ASN A 383 36.03 112.26 49.97
C ASN A 383 37.51 111.88 50.26
N ASN A 384 37.75 110.62 50.66
CA ASN A 384 38.99 110.13 51.27
C ASN A 384 39.41 110.84 52.59
N LYS A 385 38.68 111.88 53.03
CA LYS A 385 38.83 112.62 54.29
C LYS A 385 38.19 111.90 55.50
N GLY A 386 37.52 110.76 55.30
CA GLY A 386 36.97 109.91 56.35
C GLY A 386 37.23 108.41 56.17
N ARG A 387 36.77 107.60 57.13
CA ARG A 387 36.69 106.13 57.03
C ARG A 387 35.23 105.73 56.81
N CYS A 388 34.97 104.94 55.78
CA CYS A 388 33.65 104.35 55.55
C CYS A 388 33.38 103.20 56.54
N ILE A 389 32.25 103.23 57.25
CA ILE A 389 31.76 102.12 58.09
C ILE A 389 30.25 101.94 57.85
N ARG A 390 29.86 100.77 57.33
CA ARG A 390 28.44 100.37 57.10
C ARG A 390 27.60 101.42 56.33
N GLY A 391 28.19 102.05 55.31
CA GLY A 391 27.52 103.07 54.50
C GLY A 391 27.41 104.47 55.12
N LYS A 392 28.02 104.69 56.30
CA LYS A 392 28.19 106.02 56.92
C LYS A 392 29.67 106.39 56.99
N CYS A 393 29.97 107.66 56.72
CA CYS A 393 31.32 108.20 56.91
C CYS A 393 31.59 108.55 58.37
N ILE A 394 32.79 108.21 58.85
CA ILE A 394 33.38 108.76 60.07
C ILE A 394 34.54 109.63 59.65
N CYS A 395 34.40 110.94 59.82
CA CYS A 395 35.35 111.92 59.31
C CYS A 395 36.62 111.98 60.16
N ARG A 396 37.75 112.33 59.52
CA ARG A 396 38.97 112.73 60.24
C ARG A 396 38.69 114.09 60.93
N ARG A 397 39.43 114.36 62.00
CA ARG A 397 39.34 115.63 62.75
C ARG A 397 39.49 116.82 61.80
N GLY A 398 38.66 117.85 61.99
CA GLY A 398 38.58 119.01 61.08
C GLY A 398 37.50 118.88 59.99
N PHE A 399 37.08 117.68 59.61
CA PHE A 399 36.07 117.45 58.56
C PHE A 399 34.70 117.07 59.13
N SER A 400 33.65 117.51 58.45
CA SER A 400 32.24 117.33 58.82
C SER A 400 31.36 116.95 57.60
N GLY A 401 30.05 116.82 57.81
CA GLY A 401 29.09 116.46 56.77
C GLY A 401 28.93 114.95 56.56
N PRO A 402 27.94 114.52 55.76
CA PRO A 402 27.60 113.10 55.56
C PRO A 402 28.65 112.31 54.76
N ASP A 403 29.51 113.02 54.04
CA ASP A 403 30.55 112.50 53.15
C ASP A 403 31.96 113.05 53.47
N CYS A 404 32.12 113.76 54.59
CA CYS A 404 33.38 114.42 54.98
C CYS A 404 33.93 115.46 53.98
N GLY A 405 33.08 116.00 53.10
CA GLY A 405 33.47 117.05 52.13
C GLY A 405 33.48 118.47 52.69
N GLN A 406 33.05 118.68 53.94
CA GLN A 406 32.92 119.99 54.59
C GLN A 406 33.92 120.15 55.73
N CYS A 407 34.24 121.38 56.13
CA CYS A 407 34.95 121.64 57.38
C CYS A 407 34.02 121.57 58.59
N GLN A 408 34.57 121.28 59.76
CA GLN A 408 33.90 121.40 61.05
C GLN A 408 33.80 122.88 61.46
N ASP A 409 32.74 123.27 62.19
CA ASP A 409 32.53 124.66 62.59
C ASP A 409 33.74 125.25 63.33
N GLY A 410 34.13 126.48 62.96
CA GLY A 410 35.33 127.15 63.44
C GLY A 410 36.65 126.67 62.80
N MET A 411 36.62 125.77 61.80
CA MET A 411 37.79 125.34 61.01
C MET A 411 37.68 125.81 59.55
N THR A 412 38.79 126.30 59.01
CA THR A 412 38.89 126.79 57.62
C THR A 412 40.14 126.28 56.89
N GLY A 413 40.27 126.60 55.60
CA GLY A 413 41.33 126.14 54.70
C GLY A 413 41.00 124.82 53.99
N THR A 414 41.76 124.49 52.93
CA THR A 414 41.52 123.32 52.05
C THR A 414 41.58 121.96 52.73
N ASP A 415 42.24 121.89 53.88
CA ASP A 415 42.33 120.70 54.73
C ASP A 415 41.71 120.90 56.13
N CYS A 416 40.93 121.97 56.32
CA CYS A 416 40.17 122.24 57.55
C CYS A 416 41.01 122.20 58.84
N ASN A 417 42.25 122.72 58.76
CA ASN A 417 43.24 122.70 59.83
C ASN A 417 43.48 124.08 60.48
N ILE A 418 42.84 125.14 59.98
CA ILE A 418 43.00 126.51 60.48
C ILE A 418 41.81 126.82 61.39
N GLY A 419 42.03 126.76 62.71
CA GLY A 419 41.01 127.12 63.69
C GLY A 419 40.87 128.64 63.88
N GLU A 420 39.65 129.14 64.03
CA GLU A 420 39.39 130.56 64.34
C GLU A 420 39.81 130.89 65.78
N SER A 421 41.02 131.44 65.92
CA SER A 421 41.52 131.98 67.19
C SER A 421 40.94 133.38 67.42
N ASN A 422 40.01 133.52 68.37
CA ASN A 422 39.57 134.83 68.85
C ASN A 422 40.78 135.62 69.40
N ALA A 423 41.05 136.77 68.78
CA ALA A 423 41.87 137.84 69.35
C ALA A 423 41.06 138.58 70.44
N PRO A 424 41.72 139.36 71.34
CA PRO A 424 41.16 139.72 72.65
C PRO A 424 40.03 140.75 72.63
#